data_AF-A0A2P4QTP1-F1
#
_entry.id   AF-A0A2P4QTP1-F1
#
_cell.length_a   1.000
_cell.length_b   1.000
_cell.length_c   1.000
_cell.angle_alpha   90.00
_cell.angle_beta   90.00
_cell.angle_gamma   90.00
#
_symmetry.space_group_name_H-M   'P 1'
#
loop_
_entity.id
_entity.type
_entity.pdbx_description
1 polymer ?
#
loop_
_entity_poly.entity_id
_entity_poly.type
_entity_poly.pdbx_seq_one_letter_code
_entity_poly.pdbx_strand_id
1 'polypeptide(L)'
;MDDNKFLPKLSQNLLELLDDDEFYDVTIEVGSDPYVKIFRAHMNILNYRSPYFRKILSDKNKSHGTLTHIKLSDVLPEIFQIILRYIYGGKLFSDEYTNFSVFFKTLVAASEFDLQELIRYSIQIIFLRFRKIF
;
A
#
# COMPACT_ATOMS: atom_id res chain seq x y z
N MET A 1 29.37 6.46 -3.42
CA MET A 1 28.87 6.47 -2.04
C MET A 1 27.66 5.56 -2.05
N ASP A 2 27.76 4.38 -1.41
CA ASP A 2 26.71 3.34 -1.43
C ASP A 2 25.69 3.65 -0.32
N ASP A 3 25.06 4.82 -0.44
CA ASP A 3 24.26 5.43 0.64
C ASP A 3 22.97 4.64 0.93
N ASN A 4 22.66 3.64 0.08
CA ASN A 4 21.45 2.84 0.13
C ASN A 4 21.70 1.36 0.46
N LYS A 5 22.93 0.96 0.79
CA LYS A 5 23.31 -0.46 1.05
C LYS A 5 22.39 -1.18 2.03
N PHE A 6 21.86 -0.47 3.03
CA PHE A 6 21.06 -1.04 4.11
C PHE A 6 19.54 -0.96 3.86
N LEU A 7 19.08 -0.16 2.90
CA LEU A 7 17.66 0.00 2.60
C LEU A 7 16.96 -1.31 2.21
N PRO A 8 17.59 -2.25 1.45
CA PRO A 8 16.96 -3.53 1.15
C PRO A 8 16.62 -4.35 2.39
N LYS A 9 17.49 -4.36 3.42
CA LYS A 9 17.22 -5.12 4.66
C LYS A 9 16.15 -4.43 5.50
N LEU A 10 16.18 -3.10 5.61
CA LEU A 10 15.12 -2.33 6.27
C LEU A 10 13.74 -2.60 5.63
N SER A 11 13.66 -2.51 4.30
CA SER A 11 12.46 -2.82 3.51
C SER A 11 11.94 -4.23 3.81
N GLN A 12 12.83 -5.23 3.86
CA GLN A 12 12.46 -6.61 4.20
C GLN A 12 11.95 -6.73 5.64
N ASN A 13 12.58 -6.06 6.61
CA ASN A 13 12.13 -6.09 7.99
C ASN A 13 10.76 -5.45 8.20
N LEU A 14 10.42 -4.39 7.44
CA LEU A 14 9.07 -3.82 7.47
C LEU A 14 8.03 -4.76 6.82
N LEU A 15 8.40 -5.51 5.79
CA LEU A 15 7.52 -6.54 5.23
C LEU A 15 7.32 -7.71 6.20
N GLU A 16 8.37 -8.13 6.91
CA GLU A 16 8.26 -9.13 8.00
C GLU A 16 7.29 -8.66 9.09
N LEU A 17 7.39 -7.38 9.50
CA LEU A 17 6.43 -6.74 10.43
C LEU A 17 4.99 -6.70 9.91
N LEU A 18 4.78 -6.66 8.59
CA LEU A 18 3.44 -6.72 8.02
C LEU A 18 2.87 -8.16 8.06
N ASP A 19 3.73 -9.16 7.89
CA ASP A 19 3.34 -10.56 7.74
C ASP A 19 3.24 -11.32 9.09
N ASP A 20 3.82 -10.80 10.18
CA ASP A 20 3.85 -11.45 11.51
C ASP A 20 2.56 -11.28 12.34
N ASP A 21 1.65 -10.41 11.91
CA ASP A 21 0.36 -10.13 12.57
C ASP A 21 0.50 -9.63 14.04
N GLU A 22 1.68 -9.14 14.42
CA GLU A 22 1.97 -8.59 15.75
C GLU A 22 1.87 -7.06 15.77
N PHE A 23 1.71 -6.47 16.96
CA PHE A 23 1.73 -5.01 17.23
C PHE A 23 0.81 -4.11 16.38
N TYR A 24 -0.10 -4.68 15.59
CA TYR A 24 -1.07 -3.92 14.82
C TYR A 24 -2.01 -3.11 15.74
N ASP A 25 -2.26 -1.87 15.35
CA ASP A 25 -3.12 -0.91 16.04
C ASP A 25 -4.31 -0.48 15.16
N VAL A 26 -4.40 -1.01 13.93
CA VAL A 26 -5.51 -0.82 13.01
C VAL A 26 -5.89 -2.10 12.26
N THR A 27 -7.19 -2.28 12.07
CA THR A 27 -7.78 -3.24 11.14
C THR A 27 -8.45 -2.53 9.98
N ILE A 28 -8.29 -3.06 8.78
CA ILE A 28 -8.83 -2.50 7.55
C ILE A 28 -9.66 -3.59 6.86
N GLU A 29 -10.97 -3.43 6.87
CA GLU A 29 -11.90 -4.24 6.09
C GLU A 29 -11.91 -3.72 4.66
N VAL A 30 -11.61 -4.58 3.70
CA VAL A 30 -11.49 -4.21 2.28
C VAL A 30 -12.38 -5.09 1.42
N GLY A 31 -13.01 -4.48 0.43
CA GLY A 31 -13.92 -5.12 -0.50
C GLY A 31 -15.38 -5.00 -0.08
N SER A 32 -16.24 -5.67 -0.84
CA SER A 32 -17.68 -5.72 -0.64
C SER A 32 -18.16 -7.17 -0.72
N ASP A 33 -19.27 -7.47 -0.04
CA ASP A 33 -19.84 -8.81 0.02
C ASP A 33 -20.04 -9.40 -1.40
N PRO A 34 -19.66 -10.67 -1.64
CA PRO A 34 -19.12 -11.65 -0.69
C PRO A 34 -17.57 -11.65 -0.56
N TYR A 35 -16.88 -10.73 -1.22
CA TYR A 35 -15.42 -10.69 -1.33
C TYR A 35 -14.80 -9.65 -0.40
N VAL A 36 -14.90 -9.90 0.90
CA VAL A 36 -14.34 -9.04 1.95
C VAL A 36 -13.11 -9.70 2.58
N LYS A 37 -12.06 -8.92 2.83
CA LYS A 37 -10.86 -9.35 3.56
C LYS A 37 -10.48 -8.32 4.62
N ILE A 38 -10.06 -8.80 5.79
CA ILE A 38 -9.56 -7.96 6.87
C ILE A 38 -8.02 -7.97 6.82
N PHE A 39 -7.44 -6.79 6.86
CA PHE A 39 -6.00 -6.57 6.95
C PHE A 39 -5.64 -5.98 8.31
N ARG A 40 -4.57 -6.47 8.91
CA ARG A 40 -3.94 -5.91 10.11
C ARG A 40 -2.77 -5.03 9.67
N ALA A 41 -2.63 -3.86 10.27
CA ALA A 41 -1.59 -2.91 9.90
C ALA A 41 -1.24 -1.96 11.06
N HIS A 42 -0.25 -1.10 10.79
CA HIS A 42 0.32 -0.16 11.73
C HIS A 42 0.01 1.28 11.31
N MET A 43 -0.68 2.02 12.17
CA MET A 43 -1.14 3.39 11.94
C MET A 43 0.03 4.33 11.66
N ASN A 44 1.15 4.17 12.35
CA ASN A 44 2.35 5.00 12.14
C ASN A 44 2.88 4.87 10.70
N ILE A 45 3.04 3.66 10.17
CA ILE A 45 3.55 3.42 8.82
C ILE A 45 2.56 3.97 7.79
N LEU A 46 1.28 3.65 7.93
CA LEU A 46 0.22 4.17 7.04
C LEU A 46 0.20 5.70 7.03
N ASN A 47 0.23 6.33 8.20
CA ASN A 47 0.23 7.79 8.37
C ASN A 47 1.42 8.45 7.66
N TYR A 48 2.63 7.88 7.78
CA TYR A 48 3.80 8.49 7.14
C TYR A 48 3.92 8.21 5.64
N ARG A 49 3.33 7.13 5.14
CA ARG A 49 3.42 6.72 3.74
C ARG A 49 2.23 7.13 2.87
N SER A 50 1.10 7.51 3.47
CA SER A 50 -0.10 7.91 2.73
C SER A 50 -0.77 9.13 3.38
N PRO A 51 -0.88 10.26 2.67
CA PRO A 51 -1.65 11.42 3.11
C PRO A 51 -3.14 11.10 3.34
N TYR A 52 -3.72 10.19 2.55
CA TYR A 52 -5.08 9.70 2.77
C TYR A 52 -5.23 9.03 4.13
N PHE A 53 -4.38 8.05 4.44
CA PHE A 53 -4.43 7.36 5.73
C PHE A 53 -4.13 8.31 6.88
N ARG A 54 -3.17 9.23 6.72
CA ARG A 54 -2.93 10.30 7.70
C ARG A 54 -4.20 11.07 8.05
N LYS A 55 -4.97 11.49 7.04
CA LYS A 55 -6.20 12.26 7.24
C LYS A 55 -7.27 11.46 7.98
N ILE A 56 -7.49 10.19 7.63
CA ILE A 56 -8.54 9.40 8.29
C ILE A 56 -8.13 8.86 9.67
N LEU A 57 -6.83 8.74 9.95
CA LEU A 57 -6.29 8.33 11.24
C LEU A 57 -6.11 9.50 12.22
N SER A 58 -5.89 10.72 11.73
CA SER A 58 -5.77 11.92 12.59
C SER A 58 -7.03 12.18 13.42
N ASP A 59 -8.20 11.84 12.87
CA ASP A 59 -9.48 12.00 13.55
C ASP A 59 -9.71 10.92 14.62
N LYS A 60 -9.09 9.74 14.46
CA LYS A 60 -9.29 8.55 15.31
C LYS A 60 -8.27 8.43 16.44
N ASN A 61 -7.12 9.10 16.36
CA ASN A 61 -6.11 9.17 17.43
C ASN A 61 -6.62 9.79 18.76
N LYS A 62 -7.87 10.26 18.80
CA LYS A 62 -8.53 10.78 20.01
C LYS A 62 -9.27 9.69 20.81
N SER A 63 -9.49 8.49 20.26
CA SER A 63 -10.12 7.39 21.01
C SER A 63 -9.06 6.59 21.77
N HIS A 64 -8.84 6.95 23.02
CA HIS A 64 -7.90 6.25 23.91
C HIS A 64 -8.23 4.75 24.03
N GLY A 65 -7.41 3.90 23.40
CA GLY A 65 -7.35 2.45 23.67
C GLY A 65 -8.29 1.55 22.87
N THR A 66 -9.11 2.07 21.95
CA THR A 66 -9.91 1.22 21.04
C THR A 66 -9.13 0.96 19.77
N LEU A 67 -9.04 -0.32 19.37
CA LEU A 67 -8.45 -0.74 18.09
C LEU A 67 -9.12 0.02 16.94
N THR A 68 -8.34 0.70 16.10
CA THR A 68 -8.89 1.46 14.98
C THR A 68 -9.44 0.51 13.91
N HIS A 69 -10.65 0.79 13.42
CA HIS A 69 -11.25 0.04 12.31
C HIS A 69 -11.55 0.96 11.12
N ILE A 70 -11.12 0.56 9.92
CA ILE A 70 -11.33 1.28 8.66
C ILE A 70 -12.06 0.33 7.69
N LYS A 71 -12.99 0.88 6.90
CA LYS A 71 -13.67 0.14 5.83
C LYS A 71 -13.41 0.79 4.47
N LEU A 72 -12.98 -0.01 3.50
CA LEU A 72 -12.66 0.38 2.12
C LEU A 72 -13.47 -0.51 1.16
N SER A 73 -14.66 -0.05 0.76
CA SER A 73 -15.58 -0.89 -0.04
C SER A 73 -15.26 -0.88 -1.55
N ASP A 74 -14.59 0.18 -2.03
CA ASP A 74 -14.36 0.43 -3.46
C ASP A 74 -13.03 -0.16 -3.98
N VAL A 75 -12.28 -0.84 -3.11
CA VAL A 75 -10.99 -1.45 -3.45
C VAL A 75 -11.08 -2.97 -3.30
N LEU A 76 -10.54 -3.69 -4.30
CA LEU A 76 -10.46 -5.15 -4.24
C LEU A 76 -9.39 -5.59 -3.24
N PRO A 77 -9.63 -6.65 -2.43
CA PRO A 77 -8.66 -7.17 -1.48
C PRO A 77 -7.27 -7.43 -2.08
N GLU A 78 -7.19 -8.00 -3.28
CA GLU A 78 -5.91 -8.33 -3.91
C GLU A 78 -5.14 -7.06 -4.29
N ILE A 79 -5.85 -6.02 -4.75
CA ILE A 79 -5.26 -4.74 -5.09
C ILE A 79 -4.78 -4.00 -3.84
N PHE A 80 -5.55 -4.05 -2.77
CA PHE A 80 -5.13 -3.47 -1.49
C PHE A 80 -3.90 -4.17 -0.92
N GLN A 81 -3.79 -5.49 -1.08
CA GLN A 81 -2.60 -6.23 -0.65
C GLN A 81 -1.33 -5.72 -1.35
N ILE A 82 -1.40 -5.43 -2.65
CA ILE A 82 -0.30 -4.84 -3.43
C ILE A 82 0.07 -3.46 -2.87
N ILE A 83 -0.94 -2.60 -2.67
CA ILE A 83 -0.74 -1.26 -2.10
C ILE A 83 -0.10 -1.33 -0.71
N LEU A 84 -0.59 -2.21 0.15
CA LEU A 84 -0.12 -2.34 1.51
C LEU A 84 1.33 -2.82 1.54
N ARG A 85 1.68 -3.81 0.72
CA ARG A 85 3.08 -4.24 0.58
C ARG A 85 3.98 -3.15 0.01
N TYR A 86 3.49 -2.31 -0.92
CA TYR A 86 4.23 -1.13 -1.38
C TYR A 86 4.46 -0.12 -0.25
N ILE A 87 3.45 0.14 0.58
CA ILE A 87 3.56 1.08 1.71
C ILE A 87 4.69 0.67 2.67
N TYR A 88 4.80 -0.62 3.00
CA TYR A 88 5.83 -1.15 3.91
C TYR A 88 7.18 -1.36 3.24
N GLY A 89 7.18 -2.02 2.07
CA GLY A 89 8.39 -2.47 1.40
C GLY A 89 9.03 -1.42 0.48
N GLY A 90 8.28 -0.40 0.06
CA GLY A 90 8.75 0.59 -0.91
C GLY A 90 9.08 0.01 -2.30
N LYS A 91 8.57 -1.18 -2.59
CA LYS A 91 8.84 -1.93 -3.84
C LYS A 91 7.54 -2.37 -4.46
N LEU A 92 7.55 -2.42 -5.78
CA LEU A 92 6.53 -3.09 -6.57
C LEU A 92 7.08 -4.44 -7.02
N PHE A 93 6.28 -5.49 -6.86
CA PHE A 93 6.67 -6.82 -7.32
C PHE A 93 6.45 -6.90 -8.84
N SER A 94 7.53 -7.18 -9.58
CA SER A 94 7.62 -7.05 -11.03
C SER A 94 6.70 -7.99 -11.82
N ASP A 95 6.34 -9.11 -11.21
CA ASP A 95 5.41 -10.13 -11.70
C ASP A 95 3.94 -9.64 -11.73
N GLU A 96 3.53 -8.81 -10.77
CA GLU A 96 2.18 -8.24 -10.70
C GLU A 96 1.88 -7.25 -11.85
N TYR A 97 2.94 -6.68 -12.45
CA TYR A 97 2.88 -5.68 -13.53
C TYR A 97 2.88 -6.29 -14.95
N THR A 98 2.74 -7.61 -15.05
CA THR A 98 2.48 -8.30 -16.31
C THR A 98 1.00 -8.28 -16.68
N ASN A 99 0.10 -8.17 -15.70
CA ASN A 99 -1.33 -8.07 -15.91
C ASN A 99 -1.77 -6.59 -15.94
N PHE A 100 -2.11 -6.09 -17.13
CA PHE A 100 -2.57 -4.71 -17.31
C PHE A 100 -3.80 -4.35 -16.47
N SER A 101 -4.73 -5.29 -16.24
CA SER A 101 -5.90 -5.03 -15.40
C SER A 101 -5.50 -4.81 -13.94
N VAL A 102 -4.60 -5.63 -13.40
CA VAL A 102 -4.10 -5.46 -12.03
C VAL A 102 -3.37 -4.13 -11.92
N PHE A 103 -2.47 -3.84 -12.88
CA PHE A 103 -1.73 -2.59 -12.97
C PHE A 103 -2.62 -1.34 -12.91
N PHE A 104 -3.65 -1.25 -13.76
CA PHE A 104 -4.54 -0.09 -13.78
C PHE A 104 -5.36 0.02 -12.49
N LYS A 105 -5.84 -1.09 -11.94
CA LYS A 105 -6.56 -1.08 -10.65
C LYS A 105 -5.65 -0.64 -9.50
N THR A 106 -4.39 -1.06 -9.48
CA THR A 106 -3.39 -0.58 -8.52
C THR A 106 -3.14 0.92 -8.67
N LEU A 107 -3.06 1.45 -9.90
CA LEU A 107 -2.95 2.88 -10.14
C LEU A 107 -4.16 3.68 -9.63
N VAL A 108 -5.38 3.16 -9.86
CA VAL A 108 -6.62 3.78 -9.36
C VAL A 108 -6.59 3.83 -7.83
N ALA A 109 -6.28 2.72 -7.16
CA ALA A 109 -6.15 2.67 -5.71
C ALA A 109 -5.02 3.58 -5.19
N ALA A 110 -3.88 3.63 -5.89
CA ALA A 110 -2.78 4.54 -5.53
C ALA A 110 -3.20 6.01 -5.59
N SER A 111 -4.05 6.39 -6.55
CA SER A 111 -4.63 7.73 -6.61
C SER A 111 -5.58 8.00 -5.45
N GLU A 112 -6.41 7.03 -5.07
CA GLU A 112 -7.32 7.14 -3.92
C GLU A 112 -6.56 7.34 -2.61
N PHE A 113 -5.45 6.61 -2.43
CA PHE A 113 -4.63 6.66 -1.22
C PHE A 113 -3.52 7.74 -1.24
N ASP A 114 -3.54 8.61 -2.25
CA ASP A 114 -2.59 9.71 -2.46
C ASP A 114 -1.10 9.27 -2.46
N LEU A 115 -0.80 8.18 -3.19
CA LEU A 115 0.54 7.61 -3.33
C LEU A 115 1.26 8.14 -4.58
N GLN A 116 1.56 9.44 -4.59
CA GLN A 116 2.13 10.15 -5.76
C GLN A 116 3.46 9.56 -6.27
N GLU A 117 4.30 9.07 -5.35
CA GLU A 117 5.57 8.41 -5.69
C GLU A 117 5.33 7.18 -6.57
N LEU A 118 4.37 6.32 -6.17
CA LEU A 118 3.96 5.13 -6.91
C LEU A 118 3.41 5.50 -8.30
N ILE A 119 2.47 6.44 -8.37
CA ILE A 119 1.83 6.86 -9.63
C ILE A 119 2.88 7.33 -10.63
N ARG A 120 3.81 8.20 -10.20
CA ARG A 120 4.87 8.72 -11.07
C ARG A 120 5.77 7.61 -11.60
N TYR A 121 6.19 6.69 -10.73
CA TYR A 121 7.03 5.57 -11.12
C TYR A 121 6.33 4.64 -12.13
N SER A 122 5.05 4.32 -11.88
CA SER A 122 4.24 3.50 -12.78
C SER A 122 4.06 4.16 -14.16
N ILE A 123 3.80 5.47 -14.24
CA ILE A 123 3.71 6.21 -15.51
C ILE A 123 5.06 6.20 -16.26
N GLN A 124 6.17 6.34 -15.55
CA GLN A 124 7.51 6.27 -16.14
C GLN A 124 7.77 4.91 -16.79
N ILE A 125 7.37 3.80 -16.14
CA ILE A 125 7.48 2.45 -16.71
C ILE A 125 6.68 2.33 -18.02
N ILE A 126 5.44 2.83 -18.04
CA ILE A 126 4.60 2.81 -19.25
C ILE A 126 5.33 3.52 -20.39
N PHE A 127 5.82 4.73 -20.15
CA PHE A 127 6.51 5.53 -21.16
C PHE A 127 7.75 4.82 -21.72
N LEU A 128 8.54 4.17 -20.86
CA LEU A 128 9.69 3.37 -21.27
C LEU A 128 9.32 2.14 -22.09
N ARG A 129 8.19 1.48 -21.81
CA ARG A 129 7.69 0.35 -22.62
C ARG A 129 7.25 0.81 -24.01
N PHE A 130 6.55 1.94 -24.11
CA PHE A 130 6.14 2.50 -25.42
C PHE A 130 7.34 2.92 -26.28
N ARG A 131 8.41 3.47 -25.68
CA ARG A 131 9.67 3.80 -26.39
C ARG A 131 10.45 2.59 -26.91
N LYS A 132 10.19 1.37 -26.47
CA LYS A 132 10.84 0.16 -26.97
C LYS A 132 10.08 -0.52 -28.12
N ILE A 133 8.86 -0.06 -28.40
CA ILE A 133 7.96 -0.64 -29.41
C ILE A 133 8.04 0.13 -30.74
N PHE A 134 8.67 1.32 -30.75
CA PHE A 134 9.00 2.14 -31.91
C PHE A 134 10.50 2.41 -31.96
#